data_AF-A0A660UZB0-F1
#
_entry.id   AF-A0A660UZB0-F1
#
_cell.length_a   1.000
_cell.length_b   1.000
_cell.length_c   1.000
_cell.angle_alpha   90.00
_cell.angle_beta   90.00
_cell.angle_gamma   90.00
#
_symmetry.space_group_name_H-M   'P 1'
#
loop_
_entity.id
_entity.type
_entity.pdbx_description
1 polymer ?
#
loop_
_entity_poly.entity_id
_entity_poly.type
_entity_poly.pdbx_seq_one_letter_code
_entity_poly.pdbx_strand_id
1 'polypeptide(L)'
;MRNKHTSGPENGPQKTAVSNGSQRCLAGTGAQKELSELNPQERFAVSGFQQNISQTANGDCPSDLAGRLRWWSRHHNWNDPNFVTNQLRIQLAFADMIRTAVNEFAADGQDGLALLIKTEFAELLETAQSLDRACVKRINAEYEMVKLEHIEEQLQQALVDLAAMLESNQSSDLSNQKNQPRKTRSSRKIVDVAPASKNGEWITYAEAAKLLLVDKSTVSRLVERGILESNDQKGKWRRVSKGSVLIKKQQDDDERERRRDKGK
;
A
#
# COMPACT_ATOMS: atom_id res chain seq x y z
N MET A 1 -51.47 55.60 -42.20
CA MET A 1 -52.05 54.92 -41.02
C MET A 1 -52.74 53.64 -41.45
N ARG A 2 -52.19 52.46 -41.11
CA ARG A 2 -52.88 51.18 -40.79
C ARG A 2 -51.87 50.02 -40.66
N ASN A 3 -51.76 49.52 -39.43
CA ASN A 3 -51.56 48.17 -38.89
C ASN A 3 -50.86 47.01 -39.65
N LYS A 4 -49.89 46.43 -38.90
CA LYS A 4 -49.66 45.02 -38.50
C LYS A 4 -49.77 43.88 -39.54
N HIS A 5 -48.74 43.03 -39.60
CA HIS A 5 -48.73 41.54 -39.46
C HIS A 5 -47.27 41.05 -39.64
N THR A 6 -46.57 40.55 -38.61
CA THR A 6 -46.37 39.12 -38.24
C THR A 6 -46.06 38.14 -39.37
N SER A 7 -44.82 37.65 -39.41
CA SER A 7 -44.45 36.27 -39.80
C SER A 7 -42.95 36.02 -39.59
N GLY A 8 -42.60 35.13 -38.64
CA GLY A 8 -41.35 34.36 -38.69
C GLY A 8 -41.42 33.29 -39.79
N PRO A 9 -40.33 32.55 -40.06
CA PRO A 9 -40.22 31.26 -39.35
C PRO A 9 -38.81 30.83 -38.92
N GLU A 10 -38.82 30.08 -37.81
CA GLU A 10 -38.09 28.82 -37.56
C GLU A 10 -36.60 28.71 -37.89
N ASN A 11 -35.78 28.79 -36.84
CA ASN A 11 -34.56 27.98 -36.74
C ASN A 11 -34.62 27.18 -35.43
N GLY A 12 -34.86 25.88 -35.56
CA GLY A 12 -34.43 24.85 -34.62
C GLY A 12 -34.16 23.58 -35.43
N PRO A 13 -33.54 22.51 -34.88
CA PRO A 13 -32.71 22.39 -33.68
C PRO A 13 -31.30 21.85 -34.02
N GLN A 14 -30.24 22.29 -33.34
CA GLN A 14 -28.98 21.55 -33.34
C GLN A 14 -29.00 20.52 -32.20
N LYS A 15 -29.30 19.26 -32.56
CA LYS A 15 -29.08 18.09 -31.71
C LYS A 15 -27.58 17.84 -31.59
N THR A 16 -26.99 18.19 -30.45
CA THR A 16 -25.67 17.68 -30.05
C THR A 16 -25.83 16.24 -29.59
N ALA A 17 -25.32 15.32 -30.41
CA ALA A 17 -25.09 13.93 -30.01
C ALA A 17 -23.95 13.92 -28.99
N VAL A 18 -24.30 13.83 -27.71
CA VAL A 18 -23.33 13.50 -26.65
C VAL A 18 -23.28 11.99 -26.57
N SER A 19 -22.08 11.47 -26.87
CA SER A 19 -21.69 10.09 -26.76
C SER A 19 -21.97 9.53 -25.37
N ASN A 20 -22.78 8.47 -25.28
CA ASN A 20 -22.96 7.67 -24.08
C ASN A 20 -21.65 6.90 -23.81
N GLY A 21 -20.72 7.55 -23.10
CA GLY A 21 -19.59 6.90 -22.46
C GLY A 21 -20.07 6.10 -21.25
N SER A 22 -20.04 4.78 -21.38
CA SER A 22 -20.45 3.79 -20.40
C SER A 22 -19.78 4.02 -19.02
N GLN A 23 -20.52 4.57 -18.06
CA GLN A 23 -20.20 4.45 -16.63
C GLN A 23 -20.56 3.03 -16.19
N ARG A 24 -19.61 2.11 -16.33
CA ARG A 24 -19.62 0.85 -15.57
C ARG A 24 -18.66 1.01 -14.40
N CYS A 25 -19.18 1.53 -13.29
CA CYS A 25 -18.55 1.30 -12.00
C CYS A 25 -18.62 -0.21 -11.72
N LEU A 26 -17.46 -0.84 -11.58
CA LEU A 26 -17.33 -2.25 -11.24
C LEU A 26 -17.90 -2.45 -9.83
N ALA A 27 -19.12 -2.96 -9.74
CA ALA A 27 -19.65 -3.50 -8.50
C ALA A 27 -18.82 -4.74 -8.14
N GLY A 28 -17.95 -4.60 -7.15
CA GLY A 28 -17.16 -5.71 -6.60
C GLY A 28 -18.08 -6.76 -5.99
N THR A 29 -18.06 -7.97 -6.55
CA THR A 29 -18.83 -9.13 -6.07
C THR A 29 -18.20 -9.84 -4.86
N GLY A 30 -17.13 -9.27 -4.27
CA GLY A 30 -16.35 -9.89 -3.19
C GLY A 30 -17.01 -9.80 -1.82
N ALA A 31 -17.59 -8.65 -1.49
CA ALA A 31 -18.17 -8.39 -0.16
C ALA A 31 -19.46 -9.18 0.13
N GLN A 32 -20.11 -9.80 -0.86
CA GLN A 32 -21.41 -10.47 -0.64
C GLN A 32 -21.36 -11.69 0.27
N LYS A 33 -20.20 -12.35 0.40
CA LYS A 33 -20.10 -13.58 1.20
C LYS A 33 -20.10 -13.31 2.71
N GLU A 34 -19.54 -12.19 3.17
CA GLU A 34 -19.59 -11.78 4.59
C GLU A 34 -20.93 -11.11 4.96
N LEU A 35 -21.61 -10.44 4.03
CA LEU A 35 -22.93 -9.83 4.26
C LEU A 35 -24.03 -10.85 4.58
N SER A 36 -23.78 -12.12 4.29
CA SER A 36 -24.71 -13.24 4.52
C SER A 36 -24.79 -13.66 5.99
N GLU A 37 -23.81 -13.27 6.82
CA GLU A 37 -23.78 -13.57 8.26
C GLU A 37 -24.33 -12.43 9.12
N LEU A 38 -24.49 -11.24 8.54
CA LEU A 38 -25.07 -10.08 9.23
C LEU A 38 -26.58 -10.22 9.44
N ASN A 39 -27.09 -9.64 10.53
CA ASN A 39 -28.53 -9.53 10.81
C ASN A 39 -29.21 -8.66 9.72
N PRO A 40 -30.47 -8.94 9.32
CA PRO A 40 -31.28 -8.07 8.45
C PRO A 40 -31.15 -6.55 8.70
N GLN A 41 -31.08 -6.09 9.95
CA GLN A 41 -30.90 -4.66 10.27
C GLN A 41 -29.54 -4.12 9.80
N GLU A 42 -28.47 -4.89 10.01
CA GLU A 42 -27.12 -4.54 9.56
C GLU A 42 -27.04 -4.54 8.04
N ARG A 43 -27.70 -5.48 7.36
CA ARG A 43 -27.74 -5.52 5.88
C ARG A 43 -28.36 -4.26 5.28
N PHE A 44 -29.44 -3.76 5.86
CA PHE A 44 -30.08 -2.51 5.42
C PHE A 44 -29.15 -1.30 5.60
N ALA A 45 -28.43 -1.24 6.72
CA ALA A 45 -27.40 -0.24 6.98
C ALA A 45 -26.32 -0.24 5.93
N VAL A 46 -25.78 -1.43 5.64
CA VAL A 46 -24.67 -1.59 4.72
C VAL A 46 -25.09 -1.17 3.31
N SER A 47 -26.31 -1.53 2.90
CA SER A 47 -26.86 -1.10 1.63
C SER A 47 -26.98 0.43 1.54
N GLY A 48 -27.44 1.09 2.61
CA GLY A 48 -27.52 2.55 2.67
C GLY A 48 -26.13 3.22 2.68
N PHE A 49 -25.17 2.63 3.40
CA PHE A 49 -23.80 3.12 3.51
C PHE A 49 -23.05 3.02 2.18
N GLN A 50 -23.16 1.90 1.44
CA GLN A 50 -22.57 1.77 0.11
C GLN A 50 -23.13 2.78 -0.89
N GLN A 51 -24.43 3.07 -0.83
CA GLN A 51 -25.04 4.11 -1.65
C GLN A 51 -24.52 5.50 -1.25
N ASN A 52 -24.30 5.77 0.04
CA ASN A 52 -23.79 7.04 0.51
C ASN A 52 -22.32 7.28 0.09
N ILE A 53 -21.45 6.27 0.20
CA ILE A 53 -20.07 6.33 -0.34
C ILE A 53 -20.09 6.66 -1.85
N SER A 54 -21.04 6.08 -2.57
CA SER A 54 -21.21 6.32 -4.01
C SER A 54 -21.80 7.70 -4.32
N GLN A 55 -22.58 8.30 -3.41
CA GLN A 55 -23.20 9.62 -3.59
C GLN A 55 -22.32 10.78 -3.12
N THR A 56 -21.44 10.58 -2.13
CA THR A 56 -20.40 11.56 -1.77
C THR A 56 -19.37 11.76 -2.90
N ALA A 57 -19.40 10.91 -3.93
CA ALA A 57 -18.58 11.04 -5.14
C ALA A 57 -19.11 12.07 -6.16
N ASN A 58 -20.16 12.84 -5.83
CA ASN A 58 -20.65 13.94 -6.65
C ASN A 58 -19.70 15.16 -6.59
N GLY A 59 -18.48 15.04 -7.15
CA GLY A 59 -17.63 16.17 -7.51
C GLY A 59 -16.14 16.02 -7.17
N ASP A 60 -15.82 15.66 -5.93
CA ASP A 60 -14.45 15.86 -5.39
C ASP A 60 -13.75 14.58 -4.93
N CYS A 61 -14.38 13.41 -5.06
CA CYS A 61 -13.76 12.15 -4.64
C CYS A 61 -12.75 11.66 -5.69
N PRO A 62 -11.48 11.42 -5.34
CA PRO A 62 -10.47 10.96 -6.29
C PRO A 62 -10.83 9.63 -6.94
N SER A 63 -10.40 9.45 -8.20
CA SER A 63 -10.66 8.21 -8.94
C SER A 63 -9.72 7.08 -8.52
N ASP A 64 -8.51 7.40 -8.05
CA ASP A 64 -7.50 6.43 -7.63
C ASP A 64 -7.65 6.07 -6.13
N LEU A 65 -7.18 4.87 -5.77
CA LEU A 65 -7.33 4.34 -4.41
C LEU A 65 -6.62 5.20 -3.35
N ALA A 66 -5.42 5.69 -3.64
CA ALA A 66 -4.63 6.48 -2.70
C ALA A 66 -5.31 7.82 -2.39
N GLY A 67 -5.80 8.51 -3.43
CA GLY A 67 -6.59 9.72 -3.29
C GLY A 67 -7.86 9.48 -2.47
N ARG A 68 -8.56 8.36 -2.68
CA ARG A 68 -9.75 8.01 -1.88
C ARG A 68 -9.43 7.81 -0.41
N LEU A 69 -8.35 7.10 -0.08
CA LEU A 69 -7.93 6.90 1.32
C LEU A 69 -7.67 8.24 2.02
N ARG A 70 -6.97 9.18 1.38
CA ARG A 70 -6.72 10.52 1.93
C ARG A 70 -7.94 11.39 2.02
N TRP A 71 -8.81 11.32 1.00
CA TRP A 71 -10.07 12.05 1.04
C TRP A 71 -10.91 11.56 2.22
N TRP A 72 -10.99 10.24 2.40
CA TRP A 72 -11.77 9.62 3.46
C TRP A 72 -11.21 9.92 4.84
N SER A 73 -9.89 9.89 5.03
CA SER A 73 -9.28 10.23 6.32
C SER A 73 -9.61 11.65 6.82
N ARG A 74 -9.86 12.60 5.90
CA ARG A 74 -10.18 14.00 6.21
C ARG A 74 -11.68 14.29 6.37
N HIS A 75 -12.52 13.53 5.67
CA HIS A 75 -13.97 13.83 5.58
C HIS A 75 -14.82 12.83 6.36
N HIS A 76 -14.26 11.72 6.83
CA HIS A 76 -15.01 10.75 7.60
C HIS A 76 -15.26 11.24 9.02
N ASN A 77 -16.52 11.17 9.46
CA ASN A 77 -16.88 11.42 10.84
C ASN A 77 -16.73 10.12 11.66
N TRP A 78 -15.58 9.99 12.31
CA TRP A 78 -15.20 8.85 13.15
C TRP A 78 -16.07 8.67 14.40
N ASN A 79 -16.68 9.76 14.85
CA ASN A 79 -17.49 9.83 16.06
C ASN A 79 -19.00 9.74 15.78
N ASP A 80 -19.39 9.43 14.53
CA ASP A 80 -20.79 9.25 14.16
C ASP A 80 -21.38 8.04 14.93
N PRO A 81 -22.39 8.23 15.81
CA PRO A 81 -22.93 7.21 16.71
C PRO A 81 -23.78 6.15 15.99
N ASN A 82 -23.54 5.94 14.70
CA ASN A 82 -24.23 4.94 13.90
C ASN A 82 -23.89 3.54 14.41
N PHE A 83 -24.81 2.61 14.18
CA PHE A 83 -24.65 1.22 14.58
C PHE A 83 -23.61 0.45 13.75
N VAL A 84 -23.21 1.01 12.60
CA VAL A 84 -22.12 0.47 11.78
C VAL A 84 -20.80 0.93 12.36
N THR A 85 -20.01 -0.03 12.86
CA THR A 85 -18.69 0.19 13.45
C THR A 85 -17.71 0.80 12.44
N ASN A 86 -16.75 1.60 12.90
CA ASN A 86 -15.71 2.19 12.06
C ASN A 86 -14.91 1.11 11.31
N GLN A 87 -14.61 -0.01 11.97
CA GLN A 87 -13.98 -1.16 11.31
C GLN A 87 -14.78 -1.62 10.09
N LEU A 88 -16.09 -1.84 10.25
CA LEU A 88 -16.95 -2.32 9.17
C LEU A 88 -17.07 -1.29 8.06
N ARG A 89 -17.12 0.00 8.40
CA ARG A 89 -17.11 1.10 7.41
C ARG A 89 -15.86 1.07 6.54
N ILE A 90 -14.68 0.92 7.14
CA ILE A 90 -13.40 0.82 6.41
C ILE A 90 -13.39 -0.42 5.51
N GLN A 91 -13.81 -1.57 6.04
CA GLN A 91 -13.87 -2.82 5.25
C GLN A 91 -14.77 -2.66 4.02
N LEU A 92 -15.99 -2.16 4.22
CA LEU A 92 -16.95 -1.96 3.13
C LEU A 92 -16.47 -0.95 2.10
N ALA A 93 -15.75 0.09 2.54
CA ALA A 93 -15.24 1.12 1.65
C ALA A 93 -14.02 0.63 0.86
N PHE A 94 -13.08 -0.10 1.46
CA PHE A 94 -11.75 -0.30 0.90
C PHE A 94 -11.29 -1.74 0.69
N ALA A 95 -11.91 -2.74 1.33
CA ALA A 95 -11.36 -4.11 1.33
C ALA A 95 -11.21 -4.68 -0.09
N ASP A 96 -12.22 -4.49 -0.95
CA ASP A 96 -12.16 -4.98 -2.34
C ASP A 96 -11.14 -4.23 -3.19
N MET A 97 -10.98 -2.92 -2.99
CA MET A 97 -9.99 -2.12 -3.72
C MET A 97 -8.56 -2.47 -3.28
N ILE A 98 -8.33 -2.61 -1.97
CA ILE A 98 -7.03 -3.01 -1.42
C ILE A 98 -6.67 -4.42 -1.87
N ARG A 99 -7.62 -5.36 -1.81
CA ARG A 99 -7.40 -6.73 -2.30
C ARG A 99 -7.04 -6.77 -3.79
N THR A 100 -7.70 -5.94 -4.60
CA THR A 100 -7.39 -5.82 -6.03
C THR A 100 -5.96 -5.30 -6.23
N ALA A 101 -5.59 -4.21 -5.56
CA ALA A 101 -4.25 -3.65 -5.62
C ALA A 101 -3.17 -4.64 -5.16
N VAL A 102 -3.39 -5.36 -4.05
CA VAL A 102 -2.47 -6.39 -3.54
C VAL A 102 -2.25 -7.50 -4.57
N ASN A 103 -3.30 -7.95 -5.25
CA ASN A 103 -3.20 -8.96 -6.29
C ASN A 103 -2.45 -8.46 -7.53
N GLU A 104 -2.65 -7.19 -7.91
CA GLU A 104 -1.91 -6.56 -9.01
C GLU A 104 -0.42 -6.49 -8.69
N PHE A 105 -0.04 -6.01 -7.49
CA PHE A 105 1.36 -5.98 -7.07
C PHE A 105 2.01 -7.37 -7.03
N ALA A 106 1.29 -8.38 -6.56
CA ALA A 106 1.78 -9.76 -6.58
C ALA A 106 1.97 -10.28 -8.02
N ALA A 107 1.04 -9.97 -8.93
CA ALA A 107 1.15 -10.34 -10.35
C ALA A 107 2.36 -9.70 -11.04
N ASP A 108 2.76 -8.50 -10.60
CA ASP A 108 3.94 -7.77 -11.09
C ASP A 108 5.26 -8.22 -10.41
N GLY A 109 5.22 -9.25 -9.55
CA GLY A 109 6.39 -9.75 -8.83
C GLY A 109 6.84 -8.87 -7.67
N GLN A 110 5.97 -7.98 -7.18
CA GLN A 110 6.21 -7.12 -6.04
C GLN A 110 5.63 -7.72 -4.75
N ASP A 111 5.91 -9.01 -4.50
CA ASP A 111 5.32 -9.78 -3.38
C ASP A 111 5.56 -9.13 -2.00
N GLY A 112 6.73 -8.54 -1.80
CA GLY A 112 7.08 -7.86 -0.55
C GLY A 112 6.18 -6.64 -0.26
N LEU A 113 5.85 -5.88 -1.31
CA LEU A 113 4.94 -4.74 -1.21
C LEU A 113 3.50 -5.19 -1.03
N ALA A 114 3.07 -6.21 -1.78
CA ALA A 114 1.74 -6.79 -1.65
C ALA A 114 1.49 -7.29 -0.21
N LEU A 115 2.49 -7.93 0.39
CA LEU A 115 2.46 -8.35 1.79
C LEU A 115 2.41 -7.14 2.74
N LEU A 116 3.22 -6.11 2.51
CA LEU A 116 3.26 -4.91 3.35
C LEU A 116 1.91 -4.19 3.36
N ILE A 117 1.32 -3.92 2.19
CA ILE A 117 0.00 -3.29 2.05
C ILE A 117 -1.07 -4.10 2.80
N LYS A 118 -1.00 -5.43 2.71
CA LYS A 118 -1.94 -6.32 3.42
C LYS A 118 -1.80 -6.21 4.94
N THR A 119 -0.57 -6.15 5.45
CA THR A 119 -0.28 -6.00 6.88
C THR A 119 -0.77 -4.64 7.39
N GLU A 120 -0.42 -3.55 6.71
CA GLU A 120 -0.85 -2.19 7.08
C GLU A 120 -2.38 -2.05 7.08
N PHE A 121 -3.05 -2.64 6.09
CA PHE A 121 -4.51 -2.64 6.07
C PHE A 121 -5.12 -3.45 7.22
N ALA A 122 -4.48 -4.54 7.65
CA ALA A 122 -4.93 -5.29 8.83
C ALA A 122 -4.76 -4.48 10.12
N GLU A 123 -3.61 -3.81 10.30
CA GLU A 123 -3.34 -2.93 11.45
C GLU A 123 -4.31 -1.74 11.51
N LEU A 124 -4.65 -1.17 10.36
CA LEU A 124 -5.70 -0.14 10.24
C LEU A 124 -7.05 -0.65 10.77
N LEU A 125 -7.44 -1.89 10.41
CA LEU A 125 -8.69 -2.48 10.89
C LEU A 125 -8.68 -2.77 12.40
N GLU A 126 -7.54 -3.19 12.96
CA GLU A 126 -7.39 -3.37 14.41
C GLU A 126 -7.46 -2.05 15.17
N THR A 127 -6.88 -0.98 14.62
CA THR A 127 -6.95 0.37 15.18
C THR A 127 -8.40 0.89 15.16
N ALA A 128 -9.12 0.69 14.05
CA ALA A 128 -10.54 1.04 13.95
C ALA A 128 -11.40 0.25 14.94
N GLN A 129 -11.12 -1.04 15.13
CA GLN A 129 -11.80 -1.85 16.13
C GLN A 129 -11.52 -1.35 17.55
N SER A 130 -10.31 -0.86 17.83
CA SER A 130 -9.95 -0.27 19.11
C SER A 130 -10.73 1.03 19.37
N LEU A 131 -10.93 1.85 18.34
CA LEU A 131 -11.80 3.03 18.38
C LEU A 131 -13.25 2.63 18.69
N ASP A 132 -13.78 1.63 17.99
CA ASP A 132 -15.15 1.14 18.21
C ASP A 132 -15.37 0.69 19.66
N ARG A 133 -14.40 -0.05 20.23
CA ARG A 133 -14.43 -0.46 21.64
C ARG A 133 -14.36 0.72 22.60
N ALA A 134 -13.64 1.78 22.25
CA ALA A 134 -13.55 2.99 23.05
C ALA A 134 -14.88 3.75 23.03
N CYS A 135 -15.53 3.89 21.87
CA CYS A 135 -16.84 4.55 21.73
C CYS A 135 -17.97 3.83 22.48
N VAL A 136 -17.94 2.50 22.58
CA VAL A 136 -18.95 1.72 23.32
C VAL A 136 -18.83 1.91 24.84
N LYS A 137 -17.61 2.11 25.35
CA LYS A 137 -17.42 2.44 26.76
C LYS A 137 -17.93 3.86 26.97
N ARG A 138 -18.89 4.06 27.88
CA ARG A 138 -19.36 5.42 28.20
C ARG A 138 -18.19 6.22 28.77
N ILE A 139 -17.62 7.08 27.93
CA ILE A 139 -16.50 7.95 28.27
C ILE A 139 -17.03 9.03 29.22
N ASN A 140 -16.64 8.93 30.48
CA ASN A 140 -17.03 9.90 31.51
C ASN A 140 -15.81 10.66 32.06
N ALA A 141 -14.59 10.20 31.76
CA ALA A 141 -13.35 10.80 32.22
C ALA A 141 -12.63 11.55 31.08
N GLU A 142 -12.05 12.70 31.39
CA GLU A 142 -11.26 13.52 30.44
C GLU A 142 -10.10 12.74 29.80
N TYR A 143 -9.42 11.90 30.59
CA TYR A 143 -8.35 11.04 30.07
C TYR A 143 -8.83 10.07 28.98
N GLU A 144 -10.06 9.57 29.07
CA GLU A 144 -10.61 8.67 28.06
C GLU A 144 -10.94 9.40 26.75
N MET A 145 -11.31 10.69 26.81
CA MET A 145 -11.47 11.53 25.63
C MET A 145 -10.14 11.75 24.91
N VAL A 146 -9.07 12.09 25.66
CA VAL A 146 -7.72 12.25 25.09
C VAL A 146 -7.25 10.94 24.44
N LYS A 147 -7.55 9.79 25.05
CA LYS A 147 -7.24 8.49 24.46
C LYS A 147 -8.03 8.23 23.17
N LEU A 148 -9.28 8.67 23.09
CA LEU A 148 -10.11 8.56 21.88
C LEU A 148 -9.53 9.40 20.74
N GLU A 149 -9.23 10.68 21.01
CA GLU A 149 -8.58 11.59 20.05
C GLU A 149 -7.27 11.01 19.53
N HIS A 150 -6.46 10.44 20.41
CA HIS A 150 -5.21 9.81 20.01
C HIS A 150 -5.41 8.60 19.08
N ILE A 151 -6.42 7.76 19.32
CA ILE A 151 -6.74 6.62 18.43
C ILE A 151 -7.26 7.15 17.08
N GLU A 152 -8.06 8.22 17.08
CA GLU A 152 -8.54 8.86 15.85
C GLU A 152 -7.38 9.39 15.01
N GLU A 153 -6.41 10.09 15.62
CA GLU A 153 -5.20 10.58 14.96
C GLU A 153 -4.38 9.42 14.37
N GLN A 154 -4.17 8.33 15.12
CA GLN A 154 -3.47 7.14 14.63
C GLN A 154 -4.17 6.55 13.40
N LEU A 155 -5.49 6.51 13.41
CA LEU A 155 -6.28 5.95 12.33
C LEU A 155 -6.23 6.81 11.06
N GLN A 156 -6.27 8.13 11.22
CA GLN A 156 -6.09 9.07 10.12
C GLN A 156 -4.68 8.96 9.53
N GLN A 157 -3.65 8.84 10.37
CA GLN A 157 -2.27 8.70 9.94
C GLN A 157 -2.05 7.38 9.18
N ALA A 158 -2.56 6.26 9.69
CA ALA A 158 -2.46 4.96 9.03
C ALA A 158 -3.07 4.96 7.61
N LEU A 159 -4.21 5.64 7.42
CA LEU A 159 -4.80 5.81 6.08
C LEU A 159 -3.90 6.62 5.14
N VAL A 160 -3.26 7.67 5.65
CA VAL A 160 -2.36 8.53 4.86
C VAL A 160 -1.09 7.76 4.47
N ASP A 161 -0.54 6.97 5.38
CA ASP A 161 0.65 6.15 5.13
C ASP A 161 0.37 5.04 4.12
N LEU A 162 -0.77 4.36 4.25
CA LEU A 162 -1.23 3.38 3.27
C LEU A 162 -1.41 4.01 1.87
N ALA A 163 -1.96 5.23 1.80
CA ALA A 163 -2.08 5.96 0.54
C ALA A 163 -0.71 6.32 -0.06
N ALA A 164 0.23 6.78 0.75
CA ALA A 164 1.59 7.10 0.29
C ALA A 164 2.33 5.86 -0.23
N MET A 165 2.14 4.71 0.42
CA MET A 165 2.69 3.44 -0.01
C MET A 165 2.20 3.05 -1.41
N LEU A 166 0.89 3.21 -1.68
CA LEU A 166 0.30 2.93 -2.99
C LEU A 166 0.84 3.84 -4.10
N GLU A 167 1.05 5.13 -3.83
CA GLU A 167 1.53 6.10 -4.84
C GLU A 167 3.00 5.96 -5.19
N SER A 168 3.83 5.66 -4.19
CA SER A 168 5.28 5.52 -4.38
C SER A 168 5.62 4.49 -5.46
N ASN A 169 4.77 3.47 -5.62
CA ASN A 169 4.96 2.40 -6.58
C ASN A 169 4.37 2.70 -7.95
N GLN A 170 3.22 3.38 -8.03
CA GLN A 170 2.66 3.84 -9.32
C GLN A 170 3.61 4.79 -10.07
N SER A 171 4.39 5.58 -9.33
CA SER A 171 5.38 6.51 -9.90
C SER A 171 6.59 5.80 -10.52
N SER A 172 6.89 4.58 -10.06
CA SER A 172 8.08 3.85 -10.51
C SER A 172 7.95 3.30 -11.94
N ASP A 173 6.73 2.91 -12.35
CA ASP A 173 6.46 2.34 -13.67
C ASP A 173 6.58 3.34 -14.83
N LEU A 174 6.17 4.60 -14.59
CA LEU A 174 6.25 5.64 -15.62
C LEU A 174 7.70 6.04 -15.94
N SER A 175 8.63 5.85 -15.00
CA SER A 175 10.04 6.21 -15.18
C SER A 175 10.84 5.15 -15.95
N ASN A 176 10.44 3.87 -15.89
CA ASN A 176 11.17 2.77 -16.53
C ASN A 176 10.77 2.54 -18.00
N GLN A 177 9.60 3.01 -18.45
CA GLN A 177 9.20 2.84 -19.86
C GLN A 177 9.90 3.79 -20.85
N LYS A 178 10.43 4.94 -20.41
CA LYS A 178 11.02 5.94 -21.32
C LYS A 178 12.50 5.69 -21.67
N ASN A 179 13.15 4.73 -21.00
CA ASN A 179 14.56 4.40 -21.21
C ASN A 179 14.76 2.95 -21.68
N GLN A 180 13.95 2.47 -22.63
CA GLN A 180 14.46 1.39 -23.48
C GLN A 180 15.44 2.00 -24.49
N PRO A 181 16.76 1.74 -24.38
CA PRO A 181 17.69 2.17 -25.40
C PRO A 181 17.32 1.46 -26.70
N ARG A 182 16.90 2.26 -27.70
CA ARG A 182 16.96 1.83 -29.11
C ARG A 182 18.33 1.21 -29.31
N LYS A 183 18.37 -0.08 -29.64
CA LYS A 183 19.60 -0.85 -29.91
C LYS A 183 20.36 -0.20 -31.08
N THR A 184 21.16 0.83 -30.80
CA THR A 184 22.22 1.27 -31.68
C THR A 184 23.43 0.41 -31.39
N ARG A 185 23.66 -0.50 -32.33
CA ARG A 185 24.83 -1.38 -32.44
C ARG A 185 26.08 -0.49 -32.42
N SER A 186 26.75 -0.38 -31.27
CA SER A 186 28.03 0.32 -31.18
C SER A 186 29.06 -0.54 -30.48
N SER A 187 30.00 -1.02 -31.29
CA SER A 187 31.13 -1.85 -30.89
C SER A 187 32.17 -1.00 -30.17
N ARG A 188 32.07 -0.87 -28.84
CA ARG A 188 33.23 -0.51 -28.02
C ARG A 188 33.31 -1.39 -26.78
N LYS A 189 34.52 -1.88 -26.54
CA LYS A 189 34.96 -2.77 -25.47
C LYS A 189 34.93 -1.99 -24.15
N ILE A 190 33.76 -1.95 -23.51
CA ILE A 190 33.57 -1.40 -22.16
C ILE A 190 33.97 -2.50 -21.18
N VAL A 191 34.80 -2.14 -20.19
CA VAL A 191 35.16 -3.02 -19.09
C VAL A 191 33.90 -3.25 -18.26
N ASP A 192 33.35 -4.46 -18.33
CA ASP A 192 32.11 -4.89 -17.68
C ASP A 192 32.21 -4.76 -16.15
N VAL A 193 31.76 -3.62 -15.62
CA VAL A 193 31.34 -3.49 -14.23
C VAL A 193 29.84 -3.79 -14.23
N ALA A 194 29.42 -4.95 -13.70
CA ALA A 194 27.99 -5.28 -13.70
C ALA A 194 27.20 -4.25 -12.90
N PRO A 195 25.95 -3.99 -13.35
CA PRO A 195 25.04 -3.09 -12.64
C PRO A 195 24.87 -3.54 -11.19
N ALA A 196 24.90 -2.57 -10.28
CA ALA A 196 24.49 -2.77 -8.90
C ALA A 196 23.08 -3.37 -8.89
N SER A 197 22.90 -4.49 -8.18
CA SER A 197 21.58 -5.13 -8.03
C SER A 197 20.61 -4.11 -7.44
N LYS A 198 19.53 -3.82 -8.18
CA LYS A 198 18.53 -2.80 -7.81
C LYS A 198 17.80 -3.09 -6.49
N ASN A 199 17.97 -4.30 -5.93
CA ASN A 199 17.23 -4.72 -4.74
C ASN A 199 18.05 -4.67 -3.44
N GLY A 200 19.31 -4.21 -3.46
CA GLY A 200 20.11 -4.00 -2.22
C GLY A 200 20.40 -5.26 -1.38
N GLU A 201 19.95 -6.42 -1.83
CA GLU A 201 19.92 -7.68 -1.09
C GLU A 201 21.27 -8.41 -1.11
N TRP A 202 22.05 -8.21 -2.18
CA TRP A 202 23.30 -8.92 -2.41
C TRP A 202 24.50 -7.99 -2.25
N ILE A 203 25.40 -8.32 -1.34
CA ILE A 203 26.63 -7.54 -1.08
C ILE A 203 27.88 -8.32 -1.49
N THR A 204 28.95 -7.58 -1.75
CA THR A 204 30.26 -8.16 -2.06
C THR A 204 30.90 -8.78 -0.82
N TYR A 205 31.85 -9.71 -1.03
CA TYR A 205 32.62 -10.31 0.06
C TYR A 205 33.43 -9.26 0.84
N ALA A 206 33.82 -8.16 0.18
CA ALA A 206 34.53 -7.06 0.80
C ALA A 206 33.64 -6.26 1.76
N GLU A 207 32.38 -6.03 1.39
CA GLU A 207 31.40 -5.37 2.25
C GLU A 207 31.00 -6.26 3.43
N ALA A 208 30.75 -7.54 3.18
CA ALA A 208 30.47 -8.52 4.23
C ALA A 208 31.61 -8.64 5.24
N ALA A 209 32.86 -8.67 4.77
CA ALA A 209 34.07 -8.67 5.60
C ALA A 209 34.12 -7.45 6.53
N LYS A 210 33.79 -6.25 6.02
CA LYS A 210 33.73 -5.02 6.83
C LYS A 210 32.62 -5.08 7.88
N LEU A 211 31.45 -5.61 7.54
CA LEU A 211 30.32 -5.70 8.47
C LEU A 211 30.59 -6.65 9.65
N LEU A 212 31.24 -7.78 9.36
CA LEU A 212 31.59 -8.82 10.33
C LEU A 212 32.93 -8.56 11.05
N LEU A 213 33.71 -7.56 10.62
CA LEU A 213 35.07 -7.30 11.11
C LEU A 213 35.99 -8.53 10.97
N VAL A 214 35.92 -9.20 9.81
CA VAL A 214 36.75 -10.38 9.47
C VAL A 214 37.37 -10.23 8.09
N ASP A 215 38.36 -11.06 7.78
CA ASP A 215 38.96 -11.11 6.44
C ASP A 215 38.03 -11.70 5.38
N LYS A 216 38.25 -11.32 4.11
CA LYS A 216 37.49 -11.85 2.95
C LYS A 216 37.60 -13.37 2.82
N SER A 217 38.73 -13.96 3.21
CA SER A 217 38.94 -15.42 3.22
C SER A 217 38.03 -16.11 4.23
N THR A 218 37.80 -15.49 5.39
CA THR A 218 36.86 -15.97 6.40
C THR A 218 35.43 -15.96 5.87
N VAL A 219 35.03 -14.89 5.18
CA VAL A 219 33.71 -14.84 4.51
C VAL A 219 33.55 -15.99 3.52
N SER A 220 34.57 -16.30 2.70
CA SER A 220 34.51 -17.45 1.77
C SER A 220 34.31 -18.77 2.50
N ARG A 221 35.03 -18.99 3.60
CA ARG A 221 34.89 -20.20 4.43
C ARG A 221 33.50 -20.31 5.06
N LEU A 222 32.90 -19.19 5.49
CA LEU A 222 31.54 -19.18 6.04
C LEU A 222 30.50 -19.56 4.98
N VAL A 223 30.68 -19.10 3.74
CA VAL A 223 29.83 -19.50 2.62
C VAL A 223 30.03 -20.97 2.26
N GLU A 224 31.27 -21.45 2.20
CA GLU A 224 31.58 -22.87 1.94
C GLU A 224 30.98 -23.80 3.01
N ARG A 225 30.83 -23.30 4.25
CA ARG A 225 30.17 -24.01 5.35
C ARG A 225 28.63 -23.89 5.33
N GLY A 226 28.05 -23.15 4.40
CA GLY A 226 26.61 -22.90 4.33
C GLY A 226 26.07 -21.99 5.45
N ILE A 227 26.95 -21.24 6.13
CA ILE A 227 26.54 -20.30 7.19
C ILE A 227 26.02 -18.99 6.60
N LEU A 228 26.66 -18.53 5.52
CA LEU A 228 26.23 -17.36 4.76
C LEU A 228 25.65 -17.80 3.42
N GLU A 229 24.51 -17.22 3.05
CA GLU A 229 23.84 -17.53 1.79
C GLU A 229 24.56 -16.83 0.63
N SER A 230 24.79 -17.59 -0.46
CA SER A 230 25.50 -17.15 -1.65
C SER A 230 24.58 -17.18 -2.86
N ASN A 231 24.80 -16.28 -3.81
CA ASN A 231 24.05 -16.23 -5.07
C ASN A 231 24.45 -17.33 -6.08
N ASP A 232 25.15 -18.38 -5.64
CA ASP A 232 25.73 -19.46 -6.46
C ASP A 232 26.63 -19.06 -7.65
N GLN A 233 26.99 -17.78 -7.78
CA GLN A 233 27.88 -17.31 -8.83
C GLN A 233 29.35 -17.55 -8.48
N LYS A 234 30.17 -17.83 -9.50
CA LYS A 234 31.61 -18.10 -9.34
C LYS A 234 32.46 -16.86 -9.63
N GLY A 235 33.65 -16.81 -9.02
CA GLY A 235 34.66 -15.78 -9.29
C GLY A 235 34.26 -14.38 -8.84
N LYS A 236 34.51 -13.37 -9.67
CA LYS A 236 34.29 -11.94 -9.35
C LYS A 236 32.81 -11.58 -9.15
N TRP A 237 31.90 -12.43 -9.62
CA TRP A 237 30.45 -12.23 -9.52
C TRP A 237 29.84 -12.83 -8.25
N ARG A 238 30.63 -13.54 -7.43
CA ARG A 238 30.15 -14.10 -6.17
C ARG A 238 29.70 -12.99 -5.22
N ARG A 239 28.49 -13.14 -4.68
CA ARG A 239 27.87 -12.22 -3.71
C ARG A 239 27.27 -13.02 -2.56
N VAL A 240 27.07 -12.37 -1.42
CA VAL A 240 26.39 -12.94 -0.25
C VAL A 240 25.15 -12.13 0.10
N SER A 241 24.14 -12.80 0.63
CA SER A 241 22.91 -12.17 1.11
C SER A 241 23.22 -11.27 2.30
N LYS A 242 22.84 -9.99 2.23
CA LYS A 242 23.03 -9.01 3.31
C LYS A 242 22.32 -9.44 4.59
N GLY A 243 21.13 -10.03 4.48
CA GLY A 243 20.37 -10.55 5.61
C GLY A 243 21.14 -11.62 6.38
N SER A 244 21.68 -12.62 5.67
CA SER A 244 22.49 -13.68 6.29
C SER A 244 23.72 -13.16 7.04
N VAL A 245 24.35 -12.09 6.52
CA VAL A 245 25.51 -11.43 7.14
C VAL A 245 25.13 -10.71 8.44
N LEU A 246 24.00 -10.01 8.47
CA LEU A 246 23.54 -9.30 9.66
C LEU A 246 23.11 -10.27 10.78
N ILE A 247 22.44 -11.37 10.42
CA ILE A 247 22.09 -12.43 11.37
C ILE A 247 23.36 -13.02 12.00
N LYS A 248 24.37 -13.34 11.17
CA LYS A 248 25.64 -13.88 11.67
C LYS A 248 26.36 -12.89 12.59
N LYS A 249 26.33 -11.60 12.27
CA LYS A 249 26.92 -10.56 13.12
C LYS A 249 26.29 -10.54 14.51
N GLN A 250 24.95 -10.55 14.58
CA GLN A 250 24.24 -10.55 15.86
C GLN A 250 24.63 -11.77 16.71
N GLN A 251 24.71 -12.96 16.10
CA GLN A 251 25.14 -14.17 16.80
C GLN A 251 26.56 -14.08 17.37
N ASP A 252 27.50 -13.50 16.61
CA ASP A 252 28.88 -13.32 17.07
C ASP A 252 28.97 -12.30 18.21
N ASP A 253 28.16 -11.25 18.18
CA ASP A 253 28.08 -10.25 19.25
C ASP A 253 27.47 -10.85 20.53
N ASP A 254 26.37 -11.60 20.41
CA ASP A 254 25.74 -12.32 21.53
C ASP A 254 26.71 -13.34 22.15
N GLU A 255 27.50 -14.06 21.33
CA GLU A 255 28.49 -15.02 21.83
C GLU A 255 29.64 -14.32 22.56
N ARG A 256 30.09 -13.16 22.07
CA ARG A 256 31.12 -12.34 22.74
C ARG A 256 30.65 -11.85 24.10
N GLU A 257 29.39 -11.42 24.22
CA GLU A 257 28.81 -10.99 25.49
C GLU A 257 28.75 -12.14 26.50
N ARG A 258 28.25 -13.31 26.10
CA ARG A 258 28.23 -14.51 26.95
C ARG A 258 29.61 -14.93 27.44
N ARG A 259 30.66 -14.74 26.63
CA ARG A 259 32.05 -15.04 27.03
C ARG A 259 32.58 -14.05 28.06
N ARG A 260 32.14 -12.79 28.03
CA ARG A 260 32.53 -11.77 29.03
C ARG A 260 31.90 -12.07 30.39
N ASP A 261 30.66 -12.54 30.41
CA ASP A 261 29.97 -12.85 31.67
C ASP A 261 30.54 -14.07 32.39
N LYS A 262 31.02 -15.07 31.65
CA LYS A 262 31.67 -16.26 32.24
C LYS A 262 33.08 -16.00 32.79
N GLY A 263 33.67 -14.85 32.47
CA GLY A 263 35.01 -14.48 32.91
C GLY A 263 35.05 -13.62 34.18
N LYS A 264 33.88 -13.32 34.77
CA LYS A 264 33.75 -12.62 36.06
C LYS A 264 33.37 -13.61 37.14
#